data_AF-A0A2E6VFQ3-F1
#
_entry.id   AF-A0A2E6VFQ3-F1
#
_cell.length_a   1.000
_cell.length_b   1.000
_cell.length_c   1.000
_cell.angle_alpha   90.00
_cell.angle_beta   90.00
_cell.angle_gamma   90.00
#
_symmetry.space_group_name_H-M   'P 1'
#
loop_
_entity.id
_entity.type
_entity.pdbx_description
1 polymer ?
#
loop_
_entity_poly.entity_id
_entity_poly.type
_entity_poly.pdbx_seq_one_letter_code
_entity_poly.pdbx_strand_id
1 'polypeptide(L)' 'MTPKRACIYPKDIQRITGRSERYGRKLLNDIRNYFGKESYQFVTIKEFVEYSGIEEEIVNKYLID' A
#
# COMPACT_ATOMS: atom_id res chain seq x y z
N MET A 1 21.30 -7.38 -6.22
CA MET A 1 19.93 -7.14 -6.72
C MET A 1 19.06 -6.89 -5.50
N THR A 2 18.47 -5.70 -5.36
CA THR A 2 17.56 -5.41 -4.24
C THR A 2 16.26 -6.20 -4.45
N PRO A 3 15.78 -6.94 -3.44
CA PRO A 3 14.55 -7.71 -3.56
C PRO A 3 13.36 -6.76 -3.72
N LYS A 4 12.58 -6.92 -4.80
CA LYS A 4 11.34 -6.17 -4.99
C LYS A 4 10.22 -6.77 -4.15
N ARG A 5 9.57 -5.94 -3.33
CA ARG A 5 8.41 -6.34 -2.52
C ARG A 5 7.14 -6.33 -3.38
N ALA A 6 6.25 -7.29 -3.17
CA ALA A 6 4.93 -7.35 -3.84
C ALA A 6 3.82 -6.63 -3.05
N CYS A 7 4.07 -6.35 -1.77
CA CYS A 7 3.07 -5.88 -0.80
C CYS A 7 3.35 -4.44 -0.35
N ILE A 8 2.29 -3.71 -0.02
CA ILE A 8 2.34 -2.36 0.53
C ILE A 8 2.28 -2.40 2.06
N TYR A 9 3.08 -1.53 2.71
CA TYR A 9 3.14 -1.38 4.15
C TYR A 9 2.77 0.04 4.59
N PRO A 10 2.46 0.27 5.88
CA PRO A 10 2.10 1.60 6.37
C PRO A 10 3.13 2.70 6.07
N LYS A 11 4.43 2.36 6.09
CA LYS A 11 5.51 3.30 5.74
C LYS A 11 5.50 3.70 4.27
N ASP A 12 5.13 2.78 3.38
CA ASP A 12 5.00 3.07 1.95
C ASP A 12 3.85 4.06 1.73
N ILE A 13 2.70 3.81 2.37
CA ILE A 13 1.55 4.71 2.31
C ILE A 13 1.89 6.09 2.85
N GLN A 14 2.65 6.16 3.95
CA GLN A 14 3.15 7.43 4.48
C GLN A 14 4.03 8.16 3.46
N ARG A 15 4.97 7.47 2.80
CA ARG A 15 5.84 8.06 1.77
C ARG A 15 5.04 8.56 0.56
N ILE A 16 4.07 7.76 0.10
CA ILE A 16 3.25 8.06 -1.09
C ILE A 16 2.28 9.22 -0.82
N THR A 17 1.63 9.25 0.35
CA THR A 17 0.50 10.16 0.63
C THR A 17 0.87 11.37 1.50
N GLY A 18 2.05 11.37 2.13
CA GLY A 18 2.45 12.37 3.13
C GLY A 18 1.65 12.30 4.45
N ARG A 19 0.78 11.30 4.62
CA ARG A 19 -0.02 11.09 5.85
C ARG A 19 0.78 10.34 6.90
N SER A 20 0.28 10.35 8.14
CA SER A 20 0.91 9.60 9.23
C SER A 20 0.88 8.09 9.01
N GLU A 21 1.84 7.36 9.57
CA GLU A 21 1.85 5.90 9.52
C GLU A 21 0.57 5.28 10.13
N ARG A 22 -0.04 5.94 11.14
CA ARG A 22 -1.33 5.54 11.72
C ARG A 22 -2.44 5.57 10.67
N TYR A 23 -2.47 6.61 9.83
CA TYR A 23 -3.40 6.68 8.72
C TYR A 23 -3.14 5.54 7.73
N GLY A 24 -1.88 5.25 7.40
CA GLY A 24 -1.52 4.12 6.54
C GLY A 24 -2.00 2.76 7.06
N ARG A 25 -1.90 2.51 8.38
CA ARG A 25 -2.45 1.30 9.02
C ARG A 25 -3.98 1.22 8.85
N LYS A 26 -4.69 2.34 9.08
CA LYS A 26 -6.14 2.40 8.89
C LYS A 26 -6.50 2.10 7.42
N LEU A 27 -5.84 2.76 6.48
CA LEU A 27 -6.08 2.59 5.05
C LEU A 27 -5.85 1.14 4.61
N LEU A 28 -4.81 0.47 5.10
CA LEU A 28 -4.60 -0.96 4.81
C LEU A 28 -5.76 -1.84 5.28
N ASN A 29 -6.35 -1.55 6.44
CA ASN A 29 -7.52 -2.29 6.91
C ASN A 29 -8.75 -2.01 6.04
N ASP A 30 -8.93 -0.75 5.63
CA ASP A 30 -10.02 -0.37 4.71
C ASP A 30 -9.88 -1.09 3.36
N ILE A 31 -8.66 -1.17 2.81
CA ILE A 31 -8.36 -1.92 1.59
C ILE A 31 -8.64 -3.42 1.77
N ARG A 32 -8.21 -4.02 2.89
CA ARG A 32 -8.51 -5.44 3.16
C ARG A 32 -10.01 -5.68 3.20
N ASN A 33 -10.76 -4.84 3.90
CA ASN A 33 -12.21 -4.95 3.98
C ASN A 33 -12.87 -4.83 2.60
N TYR A 34 -12.39 -3.91 1.76
CA TYR A 34 -12.89 -3.72 0.40
C TYR A 34 -12.73 -4.97 -0.48
N PHE A 35 -11.56 -5.63 -0.40
CA PHE A 35 -11.28 -6.86 -1.16
C PHE A 35 -11.71 -8.14 -0.43
N GLY A 36 -12.41 -8.05 0.70
CA GLY A 36 -12.84 -9.23 1.47
C GLY A 36 -11.67 -10.06 2.03
N LYS A 37 -10.55 -9.42 2.37
CA LYS A 37 -9.34 -10.07 2.87
C LYS A 37 -9.33 -10.25 4.38
N GLU A 38 -8.77 -11.36 4.79
CA GLU A 38 -8.48 -11.65 6.19
C GLU A 38 -7.35 -10.77 6.75
N SER A 39 -7.33 -10.59 8.07
CA SER A 39 -6.36 -9.70 8.75
C SER A 39 -4.89 -10.06 8.52
N TYR A 40 -4.60 -11.35 8.30
CA TYR A 40 -3.27 -11.87 8.01
C TYR A 40 -2.89 -11.83 6.52
N GLN A 41 -3.85 -11.57 5.63
CA GLN A 41 -3.58 -11.47 4.20
C GLN A 41 -2.97 -10.11 3.87
N PHE A 42 -1.99 -10.14 2.96
CA PHE A 42 -1.29 -8.93 2.52
C PHE A 42 -2.11 -8.13 1.52
N VAL A 43 -1.90 -6.81 1.51
CA VAL A 43 -2.35 -5.93 0.43
C VAL A 43 -1.19 -5.77 -0.56
N THR A 44 -1.45 -6.09 -1.83
CA THR A 44 -0.47 -5.97 -2.91
C THR A 44 -0.38 -4.53 -3.42
N ILE A 45 0.71 -4.21 -4.12
CA ILE A 45 0.84 -2.91 -4.81
C ILE A 45 -0.33 -2.69 -5.79
N LYS A 46 -0.74 -3.74 -6.51
CA LYS A 46 -1.85 -3.67 -7.46
C LYS A 46 -3.17 -3.29 -6.79
N GLU A 47 -3.51 -3.94 -5.69
CA GLU A 47 -4.73 -3.64 -4.93
C GLU A 47 -4.70 -2.25 -4.31
N PHE A 48 -3.53 -1.80 -3.86
CA PHE A 48 -3.37 -0.43 -3.39
C PHE A 48 -3.62 0.58 -4.51
N VAL A 49 -3.06 0.36 -5.70
CA VAL A 49 -3.27 1.21 -6.89
C VAL A 49 -4.76 1.24 -7.27
N GLU A 50 -5.39 0.07 -7.35
CA GLU A 50 -6.81 -0.08 -7.68
C GLU A 50 -7.72 0.65 -6.68
N TYR A 51 -7.47 0.48 -5.37
CA TYR A 51 -8.28 1.11 -4.33
C TYR A 51 -8.03 2.62 -4.20
N SER A 52 -6.76 3.04 -4.25
CA SER A 52 -6.38 4.44 -4.00
C SER A 52 -6.60 5.36 -5.21
N GLY A 53 -6.68 4.79 -6.42
CA GLY A 53 -6.72 5.54 -7.67
C GLY A 53 -5.40 6.24 -8.02
N ILE A 54 -4.32 5.98 -7.29
CA ILE A 54 -2.99 6.51 -7.58
C ILE A 54 -2.33 5.59 -8.61
N GLU A 55 -1.87 6.14 -9.72
CA GLU A 55 -1.21 5.38 -10.79
C GLU A 55 -0.03 4.56 -10.29
N GLU A 56 0.11 3.33 -10.78
CA GLU A 56 1.19 2.40 -10.39
C GLU A 56 2.58 3.00 -10.63
N GLU A 57 2.76 3.76 -11.72
CA GLU A 57 4.03 4.44 -11.99
C GLU A 57 4.38 5.46 -10.92
N ILE A 58 3.38 6.21 -10.41
CA ILE A 58 3.58 7.18 -9.32
C ILE A 58 3.91 6.44 -8.03
N VAL A 59 3.15 5.39 -7.68
CA VAL A 59 3.40 4.59 -6.48
C VAL A 59 4.84 4.05 -6.46
N ASN A 60 5.29 3.48 -7.58
CA ASN A 60 6.64 2.89 -7.68
C ASN A 60 7.77 3.90 -7.48
N LYS A 61 7.56 5.20 -7.75
CA LYS A 61 8.55 6.27 -7.49
C LYS A 61 8.88 6.43 -6.00
N TYR A 62 7.99 6.00 -5.10
CA TYR A 62 8.17 6.12 -3.65
C TYR A 62 8.65 4.83 -2.97
N LEU A 63 8.69 3.71 -3.69
CA LEU A 63 9.11 2.40 -3.18
C LEU A 63 10.62 2.15 -3.43
N ILE A 64 11.47 3.04 -2.91
CA ILE A 64 12.92 3.07 -3.18
C ILE A 64 13.73 2.33 -2.09
N ASP A 65 13.33 1.09 -1.76
CA ASP A 65 14.13 0.27 -0.83
C ASP A 65 15.22 -0.55 -1.54
#